data_AF-A0ABD2KJK5-F1
#
_entry.id   AF-A0ABD2KJK5-F1
#
_cell.length_a   1.000
_cell.length_b   1.000
_cell.length_c   1.000
_cell.angle_alpha   90.00
_cell.angle_beta   90.00
_cell.angle_gamma   90.00
#
_symmetry.space_group_name_H-M   'P 1'
#
loop_
_entity.id
_entity.type
_entity.pdbx_description
1 polymer ?
#
loop_
_entity_poly.entity_id
_entity_poly.type
_entity_poly.pdbx_seq_one_letter_code
_entity_poly.pdbx_strand_id
1 'polypeptide(L)'
;MELSCSSASLVRGLTGDEETDRVLKADRERKKAEVRKRLEEAGRAKKAKKGFLTPERKKKLRKLLMLKATEDLKLQQQQRAEERQKVLHERIPQVPDNLETMNEAQLLVLGEKFRQRILSLEDSVYDLSYTIRQKDFEINELTIAVNDLRGKFVKPTLKRISKMDTQFDKIKKQNAAKVDYRSTLKNIGRDGGKFAMLDEDSSRADTSKAEWMK
;
A
#
# COMPACT_ATOMS: atom_id res chain seq x y z
N MET A 1 -27.45 74.55 10.70
CA MET A 1 -27.48 73.94 12.04
C MET A 1 -28.21 72.61 11.93
N GLU A 2 -27.38 71.56 12.03
CA GLU A 2 -27.63 70.16 12.40
C GLU A 2 -29.05 69.59 12.27
N LEU A 3 -29.22 68.68 11.29
CA LEU A 3 -30.26 67.67 11.30
C LEU A 3 -29.72 66.40 11.96
N SER A 4 -30.44 66.00 13.00
CA SER A 4 -30.21 64.86 13.87
C SER A 4 -30.49 63.51 13.20
N CYS A 5 -29.59 62.55 13.47
CA CYS A 5 -29.83 61.15 13.78
C CYS A 5 -30.86 60.35 12.94
N SER A 6 -30.36 59.50 12.03
CA SER A 6 -30.90 58.15 11.84
C SER A 6 -29.90 57.26 11.09
N SER A 7 -29.13 56.47 11.83
CA SER A 7 -28.44 55.29 11.30
C SER A 7 -28.29 54.26 12.42
N ALA A 8 -29.42 53.85 12.98
CA ALA A 8 -29.51 52.69 13.85
C ALA A 8 -29.84 51.46 12.99
N SER A 9 -28.84 50.89 12.33
CA SER A 9 -28.91 49.51 11.86
C SER A 9 -27.53 49.02 11.44
N LEU A 10 -27.21 47.80 11.86
CA LEU A 10 -26.17 46.91 11.31
C LEU A 10 -24.81 46.81 12.05
N VAL A 11 -24.81 46.60 13.37
CA VAL A 11 -23.67 45.94 14.03
C VAL A 11 -24.15 44.92 15.08
N ARG A 12 -24.68 43.80 14.62
CA ARG A 12 -24.87 42.62 15.48
C ARG A 12 -24.83 41.37 14.61
N GLY A 13 -23.73 40.63 14.66
CA GLY A 13 -23.62 39.36 13.96
C GLY A 13 -22.22 38.78 13.75
N LEU A 14 -21.13 39.36 14.30
CA LEU A 14 -19.77 38.85 14.04
C LEU A 14 -19.07 38.23 15.27
N THR A 15 -19.65 38.33 16.48
CA THR A 15 -18.97 37.88 17.71
C THR A 15 -19.28 36.44 18.12
N GLY A 16 -20.36 35.84 17.64
CA GLY A 16 -20.75 34.46 17.98
C GLY A 16 -19.95 33.39 17.22
N ASP A 17 -19.59 33.66 15.97
CA ASP A 17 -18.87 32.70 15.13
C ASP A 17 -17.39 32.57 15.55
N GLU A 18 -16.76 33.65 16.02
CA GLU A 18 -15.38 33.59 16.51
C GLU A 18 -15.22 32.81 17.82
N GLU A 19 -16.22 32.85 18.69
CA GLU A 19 -16.19 32.15 19.97
C GLU A 19 -16.42 30.64 19.78
N THR A 20 -17.35 30.27 18.89
CA THR A 20 -17.60 28.87 18.52
C THR A 20 -16.39 28.24 17.82
N ASP A 21 -15.71 28.97 16.94
CA ASP A 21 -14.46 28.52 16.29
C ASP A 21 -13.31 28.33 17.29
N ARG A 22 -13.21 29.20 18.31
CA ARG A 22 -12.22 29.05 19.39
C ARG A 22 -12.48 27.81 20.24
N VAL A 23 -13.75 27.53 20.57
CA VAL A 23 -14.15 26.32 21.31
C VAL A 23 -13.86 25.07 20.49
N LEU A 24 -14.24 25.06 19.20
CA LEU A 24 -13.94 23.95 18.27
C LEU A 24 -12.43 23.71 18.12
N LYS A 25 -11.64 24.77 18.07
CA LYS A 25 -10.18 24.68 17.99
C LYS A 25 -9.57 24.13 19.28
N ALA A 26 -10.03 24.60 20.45
CA ALA A 26 -9.60 24.10 21.75
C ALA A 26 -9.97 22.61 21.93
N ASP A 27 -11.16 22.20 21.51
CA ASP A 27 -11.58 20.79 21.53
C ASP A 27 -10.75 19.92 20.58
N ARG A 28 -10.43 20.41 19.38
CA ARG A 28 -9.50 19.73 18.45
C ARG A 28 -8.10 19.60 19.05
N GLU A 29 -7.60 20.64 19.72
CA GLU A 29 -6.29 20.61 20.38
C GLU A 29 -6.25 19.66 21.58
N ARG A 30 -7.33 19.60 22.37
CA ARG A 30 -7.50 18.63 23.46
C ARG A 30 -7.50 17.19 22.94
N LYS A 31 -8.27 16.91 21.88
CA LYS A 31 -8.29 15.61 21.20
C LYS A 31 -6.93 15.24 20.60
N LYS A 32 -6.23 16.19 19.99
CA LYS A 32 -4.85 16.01 19.48
C LYS A 32 -3.87 15.65 20.60
N ALA A 33 -3.92 16.35 21.73
CA ALA A 33 -3.07 16.08 22.88
C ALA A 33 -3.33 14.71 23.49
N GLU A 34 -4.61 14.30 23.59
CA GLU A 34 -5.01 12.98 24.07
C GLU A 34 -4.51 11.86 23.15
N VAL A 35 -4.71 11.99 21.83
CA VAL A 35 -4.21 11.02 20.84
C VAL A 35 -2.68 10.91 20.90
N ARG A 36 -1.98 12.04 21.05
CA ARG A 36 -0.52 12.07 21.19
C ARG A 36 -0.05 11.39 22.47
N LYS A 37 -0.68 11.68 23.61
CA LYS A 37 -0.39 11.05 24.91
C LYS A 37 -0.59 9.54 24.83
N ARG A 38 -1.71 9.09 24.25
CA ARG A 38 -2.00 7.67 24.02
C ARG A 38 -0.95 6.99 23.12
N LEU A 39 -0.51 7.67 22.06
CA LEU A 39 0.55 7.17 21.19
C LEU A 39 1.91 7.07 21.89
N GLU A 40 2.25 8.04 22.74
CA GLU A 40 3.48 8.04 23.53
C GLU A 40 3.48 6.94 24.60
N GLU A 41 2.37 6.77 25.31
CA GLU A 41 2.15 5.70 26.29
C GLU A 41 2.23 4.31 25.63
N ALA A 42 1.60 4.13 24.47
CA ALA A 42 1.74 2.90 23.68
C ALA A 42 3.19 2.67 23.20
N GLY A 43 3.93 3.74 22.90
CA GLY A 43 5.36 3.70 22.57
C GLY A 43 6.23 3.28 23.75
N ARG A 44 5.95 3.79 24.96
CA ARG A 44 6.64 3.42 26.21
C ARG A 44 6.34 1.98 26.61
N ALA A 45 5.07 1.54 26.50
CA ALA A 45 4.65 0.17 26.79
C ALA A 45 5.32 -0.88 25.87
N LYS A 46 5.62 -0.52 24.61
CA LYS A 46 6.37 -1.39 23.68
C LYS A 46 7.84 -1.59 24.09
N LYS A 47 8.44 -0.65 24.82
CA LYS A 47 9.83 -0.78 25.31
C LYS A 47 9.93 -1.65 26.57
N ALA A 48 8.85 -1.77 27.35
CA ALA A 48 8.84 -2.48 28.62
C ALA A 48 8.74 -4.03 28.51
N LYS A 49 8.27 -4.58 27.37
CA LYS A 49 8.13 -6.04 27.20
C LYS A 49 9.43 -6.69 26.69
N LYS A 50 10.41 -6.84 27.59
CA LYS A 50 11.61 -7.67 27.42
C LYS A 50 11.32 -9.04 28.04
N GLY A 51 11.06 -10.09 27.24
CA GLY A 51 10.99 -11.44 27.84
C GLY A 51 10.40 -12.63 27.08
N PHE A 52 9.56 -12.48 26.05
CA PHE A 52 8.86 -13.66 25.51
C PHE A 52 9.60 -14.41 24.38
N LEU A 53 10.58 -13.79 23.72
CA LEU A 53 11.21 -14.37 22.52
C LEU A 53 12.65 -13.89 22.38
N THR A 54 13.58 -14.79 22.05
CA THR A 54 14.94 -14.40 21.67
C THR A 54 14.89 -13.44 20.46
N PRO A 55 15.75 -12.43 20.42
CA PRO A 55 15.73 -11.43 19.35
C PRO A 55 15.89 -12.07 17.96
N GLU A 56 16.66 -13.15 17.85
CA GLU A 56 16.85 -13.93 16.63
C GLU A 56 15.57 -14.64 16.17
N ARG A 57 14.86 -15.32 17.08
CA ARG A 57 13.59 -15.99 16.77
C ARG A 57 12.52 -14.97 16.37
N LYS A 58 12.51 -13.78 16.98
CA LYS A 58 11.63 -12.66 16.58
C LYS A 58 11.94 -12.16 15.17
N LYS A 59 13.22 -12.05 14.80
CA LYS A 59 13.66 -11.66 13.44
C LYS A 59 13.25 -12.71 12.41
N LYS A 60 13.48 -14.00 12.69
CA LYS A 60 13.08 -15.11 11.82
C LYS A 60 11.56 -15.13 11.61
N LEU A 61 10.78 -14.96 12.68
CA LEU A 61 9.32 -14.92 12.59
C LEU A 61 8.81 -13.74 11.75
N ARG A 62 9.37 -12.52 11.94
CA ARG A 62 9.02 -11.37 11.10
C ARG A 62 9.30 -11.62 9.62
N LYS A 63 10.44 -12.26 9.30
CA LYS A 63 10.78 -12.64 7.92
C LYS A 63 9.75 -13.62 7.35
N LEU A 64 9.37 -14.65 8.11
CA LEU A 64 8.36 -15.63 7.69
C LEU A 64 6.98 -14.98 7.50
N LEU A 65 6.58 -14.07 8.38
CA LEU A 65 5.31 -13.34 8.26
C LEU A 65 5.30 -12.43 7.04
N MET A 66 6.38 -11.71 6.77
CA MET A 66 6.49 -10.90 5.54
C MET A 66 6.49 -11.77 4.29
N LEU A 67 7.20 -12.90 4.29
CA LEU A 67 7.23 -13.83 3.17
C LEU A 67 5.82 -14.36 2.86
N LYS A 68 5.12 -14.87 3.89
CA LYS A 68 3.75 -15.33 3.76
C LYS A 68 2.82 -14.21 3.29
N ALA A 69 2.91 -13.01 3.87
CA ALA A 69 2.09 -11.88 3.44
C ALA A 69 2.34 -11.48 1.97
N THR A 70 3.59 -11.59 1.48
CA THR A 70 3.90 -11.34 0.06
C THR A 70 3.37 -12.43 -0.85
N GLU A 71 3.43 -13.69 -0.42
CA GLU A 71 2.88 -14.83 -1.15
C GLU A 71 1.35 -14.72 -1.23
N ASP A 72 0.69 -14.47 -0.09
CA ASP A 72 -0.77 -14.28 0.00
C ASP A 72 -1.23 -13.10 -0.86
N LEU A 73 -0.50 -11.97 -0.85
CA LEU A 73 -0.80 -10.81 -1.69
C LEU A 73 -0.70 -11.16 -3.18
N LYS A 74 0.32 -11.93 -3.58
CA LYS A 74 0.50 -12.35 -4.98
C LYS A 74 -0.60 -13.32 -5.40
N LEU A 75 -0.96 -14.28 -4.54
CA LEU A 75 -2.04 -15.22 -4.80
C LEU A 75 -3.37 -14.50 -4.95
N GLN A 76 -3.69 -13.56 -4.06
CA GLN A 76 -4.90 -12.75 -4.15
C GLN A 76 -4.94 -11.92 -5.44
N GLN A 77 -3.80 -11.37 -5.88
CA GLN A 77 -3.72 -10.65 -7.15
C GLN A 77 -3.99 -11.56 -8.35
N GLN A 78 -3.46 -12.78 -8.35
CA GLN A 78 -3.71 -13.77 -9.38
C GLN A 78 -5.18 -14.19 -9.41
N GLN A 79 -5.76 -14.52 -8.25
CA GLN A 79 -7.19 -14.86 -8.13
C GLN A 79 -8.09 -13.72 -8.62
N ARG A 80 -7.83 -12.48 -8.19
CA ARG A 80 -8.58 -11.30 -8.66
C ARG A 80 -8.44 -11.10 -10.18
N ALA A 81 -7.26 -11.37 -10.75
CA ALA A 81 -7.06 -11.27 -12.19
C ALA A 81 -7.82 -12.37 -12.94
N GLU A 82 -7.81 -13.60 -12.45
CA GLU A 82 -8.57 -14.73 -13.02
C GLU A 82 -10.07 -14.50 -12.92
N GLU A 83 -10.58 -14.09 -11.76
CA GLU A 83 -11.98 -13.71 -11.56
C GLU A 83 -12.37 -12.57 -12.50
N ARG A 84 -11.52 -11.56 -12.67
CA ARG A 84 -11.74 -10.50 -13.64
C ARG A 84 -11.87 -11.05 -15.06
N GLN A 85 -11.01 -11.99 -15.48
CA GLN A 85 -11.11 -12.61 -16.80
C GLN A 85 -12.40 -13.40 -16.96
N LYS A 86 -12.80 -14.19 -15.94
CA LYS A 86 -14.07 -14.94 -15.94
C LYS A 86 -15.27 -14.00 -16.09
N VAL A 87 -15.33 -12.94 -15.28
CA VAL A 87 -16.41 -11.95 -15.32
C VAL A 87 -16.43 -11.20 -16.66
N LEU A 88 -15.27 -10.87 -17.23
CA LEU A 88 -15.21 -10.24 -18.56
C LEU A 88 -15.74 -11.17 -19.65
N HIS A 89 -15.39 -12.45 -19.60
CA HIS A 89 -15.87 -13.45 -20.54
C HIS A 89 -17.39 -13.68 -20.44
N GLU A 90 -17.96 -13.61 -19.23
CA GLU A 90 -19.41 -13.71 -19.01
C GLU A 90 -20.16 -12.45 -19.45
N ARG A 91 -19.59 -11.26 -19.20
CA ARG A 91 -20.26 -9.98 -19.44
C ARG A 91 -20.15 -9.47 -20.87
N ILE A 92 -19.04 -9.77 -21.54
CA ILE A 92 -18.82 -9.37 -22.92
C ILE A 92 -19.50 -10.41 -23.80
N PRO A 93 -20.58 -10.07 -24.52
CA PRO A 93 -21.17 -10.99 -25.48
C PRO A 93 -20.12 -11.37 -26.53
N GLN A 94 -19.98 -12.66 -26.78
CA GLN A 94 -19.11 -13.15 -27.84
C GLN A 94 -19.67 -12.71 -29.19
N VAL A 95 -18.78 -12.31 -30.08
CA VAL A 95 -19.13 -11.99 -31.45
C VAL A 95 -19.56 -13.29 -32.14
N PRO A 96 -20.68 -13.33 -32.88
CA PRO A 96 -21.12 -14.54 -33.56
C PRO A 96 -20.06 -15.06 -34.53
N ASP A 97 -19.77 -16.36 -34.52
CA ASP A 97 -18.78 -16.95 -35.43
C ASP A 97 -19.21 -16.89 -36.91
N ASN A 98 -20.51 -16.80 -37.16
CA ASN A 98 -21.11 -16.79 -38.50
C ASN A 98 -21.25 -15.39 -39.13
N LEU A 99 -20.47 -14.40 -38.67
CA LEU A 99 -20.53 -13.01 -39.17
C LEU A 99 -20.44 -12.91 -40.69
N GLU A 100 -19.59 -13.71 -41.34
CA GLU A 100 -19.35 -13.66 -42.79
C GLU A 100 -20.54 -14.20 -43.60
N THR A 101 -21.39 -15.02 -42.97
CA THR A 101 -22.54 -15.67 -43.61
C THR A 101 -23.86 -14.92 -43.32
N MET A 102 -23.83 -13.89 -42.47
CA MET A 102 -25.04 -13.13 -42.10
C MET A 102 -25.49 -12.20 -43.22
N ASN A 103 -26.81 -12.08 -43.37
CA ASN A 103 -27.41 -11.13 -44.31
C ASN A 103 -27.25 -9.68 -43.80
N GLU A 104 -27.20 -8.71 -44.71
CA GLU A 104 -27.00 -7.28 -44.40
C GLU A 104 -27.98 -6.77 -43.35
N ALA A 105 -29.27 -7.10 -43.48
CA ALA A 105 -30.30 -6.73 -42.52
C ALA A 105 -30.04 -7.31 -41.10
N GLN A 106 -29.49 -8.53 -41.02
CA GLN A 106 -29.14 -9.15 -39.73
C GLN A 106 -27.92 -8.47 -39.10
N LEU A 107 -26.97 -8.03 -39.93
CA LEU A 107 -25.77 -7.31 -39.51
C LEU A 107 -26.13 -5.93 -38.93
N LEU A 108 -27.06 -5.21 -39.54
CA LEU A 108 -27.57 -3.93 -39.04
C LEU A 108 -28.25 -4.08 -37.68
N VAL A 109 -29.10 -5.10 -37.50
CA VAL A 109 -29.75 -5.38 -36.22
C VAL A 109 -28.72 -5.73 -35.14
N LEU A 110 -27.69 -6.50 -35.48
CA LEU A 110 -26.63 -6.85 -34.55
C LEU A 110 -25.81 -5.61 -34.14
N GLY A 111 -25.44 -4.75 -35.10
CA GLY A 111 -24.74 -3.50 -34.84
C GLY A 111 -25.54 -2.57 -33.91
N GLU A 112 -26.85 -2.46 -34.15
CA GLU A 112 -27.74 -1.65 -33.30
C GLU A 112 -27.83 -2.18 -31.86
N LYS A 113 -27.87 -3.50 -31.67
CA LYS A 113 -27.82 -4.13 -30.33
C LYS A 113 -26.51 -3.79 -29.60
N PHE A 114 -25.37 -3.88 -30.28
CA PHE A 114 -24.08 -3.51 -29.69
C PHE A 114 -24.03 -2.03 -29.33
N ARG A 115 -24.53 -1.15 -30.22
CA ARG A 115 -24.60 0.29 -29.98
C ARG A 115 -25.43 0.62 -28.73
N GLN A 116 -26.61 0.04 -28.60
CA GLN A 116 -27.46 0.23 -27.41
C GLN A 116 -26.78 -0.27 -26.14
N ARG A 117 -26.08 -1.41 -26.22
CA ARG A 117 -25.34 -1.95 -25.07
C ARG A 117 -24.19 -1.03 -24.67
N ILE A 118 -23.43 -0.51 -25.61
CA ILE A 118 -22.33 0.45 -25.36
C ILE A 118 -22.88 1.68 -24.62
N LEU A 119 -23.97 2.28 -25.11
CA LEU A 119 -24.58 3.45 -24.46
C LEU A 119 -24.98 3.15 -23.00
N SER A 120 -25.61 2.00 -22.73
CA SER A 120 -25.96 1.62 -21.35
C SER A 120 -24.75 1.37 -20.45
N LEU A 121 -23.64 0.86 -21.02
CA LEU A 121 -22.40 0.63 -20.28
C LEU A 121 -21.66 1.94 -20.01
N GLU A 122 -21.66 2.89 -20.96
CA GLU A 122 -21.07 4.21 -20.78
C GLU A 122 -21.74 4.98 -19.64
N ASP A 123 -23.08 4.93 -19.58
CA ASP A 123 -23.85 5.49 -18.47
C ASP A 123 -23.46 4.87 -17.12
N SER A 124 -23.42 3.54 -17.06
CA SER A 124 -22.99 2.81 -15.85
C SER A 124 -21.54 3.13 -15.45
N VAL A 125 -20.64 3.30 -16.42
CA VAL A 125 -19.23 3.67 -16.19
C VAL A 125 -19.14 5.08 -15.64
N TYR A 126 -19.95 6.01 -16.12
CA TYR A 126 -20.01 7.37 -15.61
C TYR A 126 -20.42 7.39 -14.14
N ASP A 127 -21.53 6.74 -13.78
CA ASP A 127 -22.02 6.67 -12.40
C ASP A 127 -20.99 6.03 -11.44
N LEU A 128 -20.38 4.93 -11.88
CA LEU A 128 -19.34 4.26 -11.10
C LEU A 128 -18.12 5.16 -10.92
N SER A 129 -17.68 5.84 -11.99
CA SER A 129 -16.53 6.75 -11.95
C SER A 129 -16.78 7.94 -11.04
N TYR A 130 -18.00 8.49 -11.06
CA TYR A 130 -18.40 9.57 -10.17
C TYR A 130 -18.37 9.12 -8.70
N THR A 131 -18.94 7.95 -8.41
CA THR A 131 -18.94 7.36 -7.06
C THR A 131 -17.52 7.11 -6.56
N ILE A 132 -16.63 6.56 -7.40
CA ILE A 132 -15.22 6.36 -7.06
C ILE A 132 -14.55 7.69 -6.72
N ARG A 133 -14.74 8.73 -7.54
CA ARG A 133 -14.18 10.06 -7.25
C ARG A 133 -14.67 10.61 -5.93
N GLN A 134 -15.97 10.51 -5.64
CA GLN A 134 -16.53 10.96 -4.36
C GLN A 134 -15.89 10.22 -3.18
N LYS A 135 -15.69 8.91 -3.31
CA LYS A 135 -15.03 8.09 -2.29
C LYS A 135 -13.55 8.43 -2.14
N ASP A 136 -12.85 8.74 -3.22
CA ASP A 136 -11.46 9.20 -3.17
C ASP A 136 -11.34 10.54 -2.44
N PHE A 137 -12.27 11.47 -2.67
CA PHE A 137 -12.35 12.71 -1.92
C PHE A 137 -12.59 12.46 -0.43
N GLU A 138 -13.56 11.62 -0.08
CA GLU A 138 -13.87 11.24 1.30
C GLU A 138 -12.65 10.60 2.00
N ILE A 139 -11.94 9.68 1.33
CA ILE A 139 -10.71 9.06 1.85
C ILE A 139 -9.62 10.11 2.06
N ASN A 140 -9.46 11.05 1.15
CA ASN A 140 -8.46 12.11 1.27
C ASN A 140 -8.78 13.04 2.45
N GLU A 141 -10.03 13.44 2.62
CA GLU A 141 -10.47 14.25 3.77
C GLU A 141 -10.24 13.52 5.09
N LEU A 142 -10.63 12.24 5.17
CA LEU A 142 -10.39 11.41 6.36
C LEU A 142 -8.89 11.23 6.62
N THR A 143 -8.07 11.11 5.57
CA THR A 143 -6.61 11.01 5.68
C THR A 143 -6.01 12.30 6.25
N ILE A 144 -6.47 13.46 5.78
CA ILE A 144 -6.07 14.77 6.31
C ILE A 144 -6.48 14.88 7.79
N ALA A 145 -7.73 14.57 8.12
CA ALA A 145 -8.25 14.63 9.49
C ALA A 145 -7.45 13.72 10.45
N VAL A 146 -7.14 12.48 10.03
CA VAL A 146 -6.32 11.54 10.81
C VAL A 146 -4.90 12.08 10.98
N ASN A 147 -4.30 12.67 9.95
CA ASN A 147 -2.96 13.25 10.04
C ASN A 147 -2.91 14.47 10.97
N ASP A 148 -3.93 15.32 10.94
CA ASP A 148 -4.04 16.48 11.82
C ASP A 148 -4.24 16.08 13.28
N LEU A 149 -5.00 15.02 13.54
CA LEU A 149 -5.21 14.45 14.88
C LEU A 149 -3.96 13.76 15.44
N ARG A 150 -3.24 13.02 14.59
CA ARG A 150 -1.96 12.36 14.96
C ARG A 150 -0.81 13.35 15.11
N GLY A 151 -0.97 14.55 14.55
CA GLY A 151 0.05 15.59 14.47
C GLY A 151 0.97 15.36 13.26
N LYS A 152 1.19 16.43 12.49
CA LYS A 152 2.05 16.52 11.29
C LYS A 152 3.51 16.08 11.50
N PHE A 153 3.88 15.73 12.73
CA PHE A 153 5.26 15.56 13.17
C PHE A 153 5.44 14.36 14.13
N VAL A 154 4.95 13.18 13.76
CA VAL A 154 5.73 11.97 14.07
C VAL A 154 6.94 12.05 13.16
N LYS A 155 8.02 12.71 13.60
CA LYS A 155 9.23 12.96 12.80
C LYS A 155 9.61 11.66 12.09
N PRO A 156 9.34 11.52 10.77
CA PRO A 156 9.87 10.38 10.06
C PRO A 156 11.38 10.54 10.21
N THR A 157 12.05 9.53 10.72
CA THR A 157 13.51 9.58 10.86
C THR A 157 14.05 9.84 9.47
N LEU A 158 14.53 11.07 9.22
CA LEU A 158 15.01 11.51 7.91
C LEU A 158 16.15 10.57 7.54
N LYS A 159 15.87 9.59 6.68
CA LYS A 159 16.91 8.79 6.06
C LYS A 159 17.62 9.70 5.08
N ARG A 160 18.95 9.76 5.16
CA ARG A 160 19.77 10.41 4.14
C ARG A 160 19.53 9.64 2.84
N ILE A 161 18.72 10.19 1.96
CA ILE A 161 18.48 9.65 0.62
C ILE A 161 19.47 10.37 -0.28
N SER A 162 20.46 9.67 -0.81
CA SER A 162 21.38 10.25 -1.79
C SER A 162 20.61 10.42 -3.10
N LYS A 163 20.70 11.60 -3.74
CA LYS A 163 20.05 11.86 -5.05
C LYS A 163 20.50 10.87 -6.13
N MET A 164 21.65 10.22 -5.94
CA MET A 164 22.24 9.27 -6.88
C MET A 164 21.76 7.84 -6.64
N ASP A 165 21.19 7.48 -5.48
CA ASP A 165 20.79 6.10 -5.18
C ASP A 165 19.75 5.58 -6.17
N THR A 166 18.78 6.41 -6.53
CA THR A 166 17.74 6.08 -7.53
C THR A 166 18.26 5.99 -8.96
N GLN A 167 19.37 6.67 -9.27
CA GLN A 167 20.04 6.56 -10.58
C GLN A 167 20.97 5.34 -10.62
N PHE A 168 21.67 5.06 -9.51
CA PHE A 168 22.43 3.84 -9.34
C PHE A 168 21.54 2.61 -9.37
N ASP A 169 20.34 2.62 -8.79
CA ASP A 169 19.41 1.48 -8.87
C ASP A 169 18.94 1.19 -10.31
N LYS A 170 18.81 2.20 -11.16
CA LYS A 170 18.53 2.02 -12.60
C LYS A 170 19.72 1.40 -13.34
N ILE A 171 20.94 1.88 -13.06
CA ILE A 171 22.18 1.35 -13.65
C ILE A 171 22.49 -0.08 -13.15
N LYS A 172 22.21 -0.37 -11.88
CA LYS A 172 22.34 -1.70 -11.25
C LYS A 172 21.27 -2.71 -11.71
N LYS A 173 20.09 -2.24 -12.15
CA LYS A 173 19.07 -3.10 -12.76
C LYS A 173 19.39 -3.44 -14.21
N GLN A 174 20.03 -2.53 -14.96
CA GLN A 174 20.48 -2.80 -16.34
C GLN A 174 21.70 -3.72 -16.37
N ASN A 175 22.67 -3.52 -15.48
CA ASN A 175 23.78 -4.44 -15.30
C ASN A 175 23.37 -5.51 -14.28
N ALA A 176 22.72 -6.57 -14.74
CA ALA A 176 22.11 -7.63 -13.95
C ALA A 176 23.11 -8.54 -13.17
N ALA A 177 24.07 -7.97 -12.48
CA ALA A 177 24.60 -8.56 -11.26
C ALA A 177 23.91 -7.83 -10.11
N LYS A 178 23.05 -8.54 -9.38
CA LYS A 178 22.57 -8.07 -8.07
C LYS A 178 23.74 -7.40 -7.38
N VAL A 179 23.59 -6.13 -6.98
CA VAL A 179 24.54 -5.49 -6.05
C VAL A 179 24.31 -6.13 -4.70
N ASP A 180 24.73 -7.39 -4.64
CA ASP A 180 24.85 -8.19 -3.46
C ASP A 180 26.16 -7.75 -2.84
N TYR A 181 26.11 -7.22 -1.63
CA TYR A 181 27.34 -6.86 -0.89
C TYR A 181 28.31 -8.04 -0.77
N ARG A 182 27.82 -9.27 -0.99
CA ARG A 182 28.62 -10.50 -1.05
C ARG A 182 29.54 -10.58 -2.27
N SER A 183 29.20 -9.98 -3.41
CA SER A 183 30.04 -10.08 -4.62
C SER A 183 31.26 -9.16 -4.58
N THR A 184 31.22 -8.09 -3.77
CA THR A 184 32.37 -7.21 -3.51
C THR A 184 33.30 -7.76 -2.43
N LEU A 185 32.88 -8.79 -1.69
CA LEU A 185 33.73 -9.47 -0.72
C LEU A 185 34.60 -10.50 -1.45
N LYS A 186 35.92 -10.46 -1.22
CA LYS A 186 36.81 -11.56 -1.62
C LYS A 186 36.41 -12.80 -0.82
N ASN A 187 35.81 -13.78 -1.48
CA ASN A 187 35.77 -15.12 -0.95
C ASN A 187 37.22 -15.62 -0.94
N ILE A 188 37.81 -15.78 0.24
CA ILE A 188 39.03 -16.55 0.38
C ILE A 188 38.61 -17.97 0.06
N GLY A 189 38.82 -18.38 -1.20
CA GLY A 189 38.71 -19.76 -1.61
C GLY A 189 39.55 -20.62 -0.68
N ARG A 190 39.14 -21.86 -0.49
CA ARG A 190 39.91 -22.90 0.23
C ARG A 190 41.17 -23.30 -0.55
N ASP A 191 41.89 -22.33 -1.09
CA ASP A 191 43.10 -22.51 -1.90
C ASP A 191 44.32 -21.92 -1.19
N GLY A 192 44.26 -21.87 0.14
CA GLY A 192 45.32 -21.42 1.03
C GLY A 192 45.36 -22.31 2.27
N GLY A 193 45.58 -23.61 2.06
CA GLY A 193 45.78 -24.60 3.11
C GLY A 193 47.04 -24.35 3.93
N LYS A 194 46.99 -23.34 4.80
CA LYS A 194 47.89 -23.10 5.94
C LYS A 194 47.01 -22.39 6.97
N PHE A 195 46.92 -22.89 8.20
CA PHE A 195 46.00 -22.45 9.28
C PHE A 195 44.61 -23.10 9.33
N ALA A 196 44.41 -24.29 8.75
CA ALA A 196 43.43 -25.21 9.33
C ALA A 196 44.03 -25.73 10.65
N MET A 197 43.54 -25.20 11.76
CA MET A 197 43.78 -25.78 13.08
C MET A 197 43.30 -27.23 13.01
N LEU A 198 44.18 -28.13 13.40
CA LEU A 198 44.00 -29.57 13.40
C LEU A 198 42.96 -29.93 14.47
N ASP A 199 41.67 -29.80 14.13
CA ASP A 199 40.61 -30.49 14.85
C ASP A 199 40.24 -31.71 14.00
N GLU A 200 40.54 -32.87 14.57
CA GLU A 200 40.17 -34.20 14.07
C GLU A 200 38.68 -34.25 13.75
N ASP A 201 38.32 -34.38 12.47
CA ASP A 201 37.05 -35.00 12.06
C ASP A 201 37.07 -35.28 10.55
N SER A 202 37.91 -36.22 10.14
CA SER A 202 37.81 -36.88 8.83
C SER A 202 37.28 -38.31 9.03
N SER A 203 36.02 -38.45 9.43
CA SER A 203 35.28 -39.71 9.31
C SER A 203 33.76 -39.53 9.40
N ARG A 204 33.16 -38.68 8.55
CA ARG A 204 31.68 -38.71 8.40
C ARG A 204 31.17 -38.17 7.08
N ALA A 205 31.59 -38.82 6.00
CA ALA A 205 30.91 -38.74 4.71
C ALA A 205 30.94 -40.13 4.05
N ASP A 206 30.01 -41.00 4.47
CA ASP A 206 29.34 -41.98 3.62
C ASP A 206 28.37 -42.82 4.47
N THR A 207 27.10 -42.42 4.50
CA THR A 207 25.99 -43.36 4.68
C THR A 207 24.86 -42.99 3.73
N SER A 208 25.07 -43.40 2.49
CA SER A 208 24.03 -43.73 1.53
C SER A 208 22.92 -44.55 2.21
N LYS A 209 21.68 -44.08 2.08
CA LYS A 209 20.42 -44.87 2.15
C LYS A 209 20.23 -45.77 3.38
N ALA A 210 19.54 -45.25 4.39
CA ALA A 210 18.97 -46.07 5.46
C ALA A 210 17.72 -46.84 4.96
N GLU A 211 17.89 -48.13 4.67
CA GLU A 211 16.84 -49.08 4.25
C GLU A 211 15.96 -49.57 5.43
N TRP A 212 15.26 -48.67 6.12
CA TRP A 212 14.25 -49.06 7.13
C TRP A 212 13.06 -48.11 7.21
N MET A 213 12.69 -47.49 6.09
CA MET A 213 11.31 -47.04 5.85
C MET A 213 10.69 -47.98 4.80
N LYS A 214 10.12 -49.08 5.28
CA LYS A 214 9.13 -49.87 4.56
C LYS A 214 8.02 -50.22 5.54
#